data_AF-A0A8B8R196-F1
#
_entry.id   AF-A0A8B8R196-F1
#
_cell.length_a   1.000
_cell.length_b   1.000
_cell.length_c   1.000
_cell.angle_alpha   90.00
_cell.angle_beta   90.00
_cell.angle_gamma   90.00
#
_symmetry.space_group_name_H-M   'P 1'
#
loop_
_entity.id
_entity.type
_entity.pdbx_description
1 polymer ?
#
loop_
_entity_poly.entity_id
_entity_poly.type
_entity_poly.pdbx_seq_one_letter_code
_entity_poly.pdbx_strand_id
1 'polypeptide(L)'
;MANSTPDYSIRKWLKTLFRHDTKNHLDVCNYLLVVATLIAAVTFQAGVNPPGGVWQENKGRQTAGTAIYASNEKAFFVFLISNTLALSSSIFLIICLTWGFPFFLEVVIATVSMVMTYGASIFAITPQEPKTVKFRYLLLTAAVPPVVRVVIQICKYVMSKLSERGK
;
A
#
# COMPACT_ATOMS: atom_id res chain seq x y z
N MET A 1 -54.23 1.46 28.93
CA MET A 1 -53.68 2.25 27.80
C MET A 1 -52.25 2.62 28.15
N ALA A 2 -51.26 1.96 27.56
CA ALA A 2 -49.85 2.21 27.87
C ALA A 2 -49.37 3.45 27.12
N ASN A 3 -48.90 4.44 27.87
CA ASN A 3 -48.40 5.72 27.39
C ASN A 3 -47.01 5.53 26.75
N SER A 4 -46.95 5.37 25.42
CA SER A 4 -45.69 5.29 24.67
C SER A 4 -45.02 6.66 24.63
N THR A 5 -44.16 6.92 25.61
CA THR A 5 -43.45 8.19 25.76
C THR A 5 -42.50 8.46 24.56
N PRO A 6 -42.49 9.68 24.01
CA PRO A 6 -41.76 10.03 22.79
C PRO A 6 -40.23 9.90 22.90
N ASP A 7 -39.67 9.91 24.11
CA ASP A 7 -38.22 9.80 24.37
C ASP A 7 -37.64 8.43 23.95
N TYR A 8 -38.40 7.34 24.11
CA TYR A 8 -37.93 5.99 23.72
C TYR A 8 -37.78 5.85 22.19
N SER A 9 -38.73 6.41 21.44
CA SER A 9 -38.74 6.37 19.97
C SER A 9 -37.54 7.13 19.38
N ILE A 10 -37.28 8.34 19.89
CA ILE A 10 -36.19 9.20 19.40
C ILE A 10 -34.82 8.58 19.71
N ARG A 11 -34.61 8.08 20.93
CA ARG A 11 -33.36 7.38 21.28
C ARG A 11 -33.13 6.14 20.43
N LYS A 12 -34.18 5.36 20.15
CA LYS A 12 -34.11 4.17 19.31
C LYS A 12 -33.80 4.53 17.85
N TRP A 13 -34.43 5.56 17.32
CA TRP A 13 -34.16 6.08 15.97
C TRP A 13 -32.74 6.64 15.86
N LEU A 14 -32.30 7.49 16.81
CA LEU A 14 -30.92 8.01 16.86
C LEU A 14 -29.91 6.86 16.92
N LYS A 15 -30.12 5.87 17.79
CA LYS A 15 -29.24 4.70 17.91
C LYS A 15 -29.21 3.85 16.63
N THR A 16 -30.29 3.85 15.86
CA THR A 16 -30.36 3.14 14.57
C THR A 16 -29.61 3.91 13.50
N LEU A 17 -29.76 5.25 13.48
CA LEU A 17 -29.11 6.13 12.52
C LEU A 17 -27.59 6.18 12.71
N PHE A 18 -27.12 6.41 13.94
CA PHE A 18 -25.69 6.39 14.27
C PHE A 18 -25.06 5.01 14.05
N ARG A 19 -25.80 3.93 14.33
CA ARG A 19 -25.32 2.56 14.08
C ARG A 19 -25.24 2.24 12.59
N HIS A 20 -26.17 2.75 11.77
CA HIS A 20 -26.14 2.56 10.33
C HIS A 20 -24.91 3.24 9.72
N ASP A 21 -24.63 4.48 10.14
CA ASP A 21 -23.46 5.24 9.67
C ASP A 21 -22.13 4.57 10.06
N THR A 22 -22.00 4.13 11.32
CA THR A 22 -20.78 3.45 11.79
C THR A 22 -20.58 2.08 11.13
N LYS A 23 -21.66 1.31 10.93
CA LYS A 23 -21.60 0.00 10.26
C LYS A 23 -21.16 0.13 8.81
N ASN A 24 -21.76 1.07 8.07
CA ASN A 24 -21.40 1.32 6.68
C ASN A 24 -19.91 1.69 6.55
N HIS A 25 -19.40 2.54 7.46
CA HIS A 25 -17.99 2.92 7.45
C HIS A 25 -17.06 1.73 7.77
N LEU A 26 -17.44 0.88 8.74
CA LEU A 26 -16.68 -0.31 9.10
C LEU A 26 -16.64 -1.33 7.96
N ASP A 27 -17.77 -1.54 7.29
CA ASP A 27 -17.87 -2.46 6.15
C ASP A 27 -16.99 -1.98 4.99
N VAL A 28 -17.01 -0.68 4.66
CA VAL A 28 -16.11 -0.08 3.66
C VAL A 28 -14.64 -0.26 4.04
N CYS A 29 -14.26 -0.02 5.30
CA CYS A 29 -12.90 -0.27 5.78
C CYS A 29 -12.48 -1.73 5.62
N ASN A 30 -13.37 -2.69 5.91
CA ASN A 30 -13.11 -4.11 5.74
C ASN A 30 -12.91 -4.48 4.26
N TYR A 31 -13.77 -3.99 3.35
CA TYR A 31 -13.60 -4.19 1.92
C TYR A 31 -12.29 -3.59 1.39
N LEU A 32 -11.95 -2.37 1.82
CA LEU A 32 -10.70 -1.71 1.45
C LEU A 32 -9.48 -2.47 1.95
N LEU A 33 -9.54 -3.05 3.15
CA LEU A 33 -8.45 -3.88 3.69
C LEU A 33 -8.25 -5.12 2.84
N VAL A 34 -9.33 -5.83 2.47
CA VAL A 34 -9.27 -6.99 1.58
C VAL A 34 -8.68 -6.63 0.23
N VAL A 35 -9.15 -5.55 -0.40
CA VAL A 35 -8.64 -5.07 -1.69
C VAL A 35 -7.16 -4.70 -1.58
N ALA A 36 -6.75 -4.00 -0.51
CA ALA A 36 -5.35 -3.64 -0.29
C ALA A 36 -4.46 -4.88 -0.12
N THR A 37 -4.88 -5.86 0.67
CA THR A 37 -4.15 -7.12 0.84
C THR A 37 -4.01 -7.89 -0.48
N LEU A 38 -5.07 -7.93 -1.30
CA LEU A 38 -5.01 -8.55 -2.63
C LEU A 38 -4.04 -7.85 -3.57
N ILE A 39 -4.06 -6.51 -3.63
CA ILE A 39 -3.12 -5.75 -4.45
C ILE A 39 -1.68 -5.96 -3.96
N ALA A 40 -1.45 -5.98 -2.64
CA ALA A 40 -0.14 -6.25 -2.07
C ALA A 40 0.36 -7.66 -2.43
N ALA A 41 -0.51 -8.67 -2.38
CA ALA A 41 -0.17 -10.04 -2.75
C ALA A 41 0.17 -10.16 -4.25
N VAL A 42 -0.65 -9.59 -5.13
CA VAL A 42 -0.44 -9.62 -6.59
C VAL A 42 0.84 -8.88 -6.98
N THR A 43 1.09 -7.71 -6.39
CA THR A 43 2.31 -6.94 -6.68
C THR A 43 3.55 -7.65 -6.18
N PHE A 44 3.52 -8.20 -4.97
CA PHE A 44 4.62 -9.02 -4.45
C PHE A 44 4.93 -10.20 -5.36
N GLN A 45 3.92 -10.98 -5.75
CA GLN A 45 4.09 -12.13 -6.65
C GLN A 45 4.71 -11.71 -7.99
N ALA A 46 4.22 -10.62 -8.58
CA ALA A 46 4.74 -10.11 -9.85
C ALA A 46 6.16 -9.53 -9.72
N GLY A 47 6.53 -9.00 -8.57
CA GLY A 47 7.89 -8.52 -8.29
C GLY A 47 8.88 -9.65 -8.09
N VAL A 48 8.52 -10.69 -7.32
CA VAL A 48 9.41 -11.82 -7.06
C VAL A 48 9.50 -12.81 -8.21
N ASN A 49 8.46 -12.88 -9.05
CA ASN A 49 8.39 -13.68 -10.26
C ASN A 49 8.21 -12.74 -11.46
N PRO A 50 9.30 -12.15 -12.00
CA PRO A 50 9.19 -11.21 -13.10
C PRO A 50 8.53 -11.85 -14.33
N PRO A 51 7.79 -11.08 -15.15
CA PRO A 51 7.20 -11.57 -16.39
C PRO A 51 8.26 -12.24 -17.28
N GLY A 52 7.94 -13.43 -17.80
CA GLY A 52 8.89 -14.21 -18.60
C GLY A 52 9.97 -14.94 -17.77
N GLY A 53 9.99 -14.77 -16.45
CA GLY A 53 10.88 -15.47 -15.54
C GLY A 53 12.30 -14.90 -15.48
N VAL A 54 13.21 -15.73 -14.96
CA VAL A 54 14.63 -15.41 -14.81
C VAL A 54 15.49 -16.34 -15.65
N TRP A 55 16.65 -15.87 -16.08
CA TRP A 55 17.64 -16.71 -16.75
C TRP A 55 18.08 -17.84 -15.79
N GLN A 56 18.11 -19.07 -16.29
CA GLN A 56 18.49 -20.25 -15.50
C GLN A 56 19.99 -20.53 -15.55
N GLU A 57 20.66 -20.11 -16.62
CA GLU A 57 22.07 -20.38 -16.87
C GLU A 57 22.82 -19.08 -17.20
N ASN A 58 24.13 -19.07 -16.93
CA ASN A 58 25.01 -17.99 -17.36
C ASN A 58 25.35 -18.17 -18.84
N LYS A 59 24.94 -17.23 -19.71
CA LYS A 59 25.24 -17.29 -21.15
C LYS A 59 25.54 -15.91 -21.74
N GLY A 60 26.80 -15.69 -22.12
CA GLY A 60 27.23 -14.41 -22.69
C GLY A 60 27.01 -13.24 -21.72
N ARG A 61 26.11 -12.30 -22.07
CA ARG A 61 25.73 -11.15 -21.22
C ARG A 61 24.62 -11.48 -20.21
N GLN A 62 24.09 -12.70 -20.21
CA GLN A 62 22.99 -13.11 -19.33
C GLN A 62 23.55 -13.81 -18.09
N THR A 63 23.13 -13.38 -16.91
CA THR A 63 23.48 -13.98 -15.62
C THR A 63 22.26 -14.68 -15.03
N ALA A 64 22.46 -15.91 -14.54
CA ALA A 64 21.42 -16.67 -13.87
C ALA A 64 20.80 -15.88 -12.70
N GLY A 65 19.49 -15.96 -12.57
CA GLY A 65 18.71 -15.18 -11.60
C GLY A 65 18.29 -13.79 -12.07
N THR A 66 18.87 -13.26 -13.16
CA THR A 66 18.45 -11.98 -13.74
C THR A 66 17.12 -12.13 -14.48
N ALA A 67 16.22 -11.15 -14.36
CA ALA A 67 14.94 -11.15 -15.07
C ALA A 67 15.15 -11.18 -16.59
N ILE A 68 14.46 -12.08 -17.28
CA ILE A 68 14.44 -12.11 -18.75
C ILE A 68 13.84 -10.80 -19.29
N TYR A 69 12.83 -10.26 -18.60
CA TYR A 69 12.18 -9.00 -18.94
C TYR A 69 13.12 -7.79 -18.90
N ALA A 70 14.22 -7.87 -18.13
CA ALA A 70 15.22 -6.80 -18.08
C ALA A 70 15.95 -6.59 -19.42
N SER A 71 15.80 -7.49 -20.39
CA SER A 71 16.29 -7.32 -21.77
C SER A 71 15.66 -6.11 -22.47
N ASN A 72 14.47 -5.67 -22.06
CA ASN A 72 13.87 -4.40 -22.47
C ASN A 72 13.86 -3.44 -21.27
N GLU A 73 14.97 -2.71 -21.10
CA GLU A 73 15.21 -1.89 -19.91
C GLU A 73 14.09 -0.86 -19.63
N LYS A 74 13.56 -0.21 -20.68
CA LYS A 74 12.53 0.82 -20.53
C LYS A 74 11.21 0.23 -20.02
N ALA A 75 10.75 -0.86 -20.64
CA ALA A 75 9.50 -1.51 -20.25
C ALA A 75 9.61 -2.15 -18.85
N PHE A 76 10.75 -2.78 -18.56
CA PHE A 76 11.04 -3.35 -17.25
C PHE A 76 11.06 -2.28 -16.14
N PHE A 77 11.65 -1.12 -16.42
CA PHE A 77 11.70 -0.02 -15.45
C PHE A 77 10.31 0.56 -15.15
N VAL A 78 9.49 0.78 -16.18
CA VAL A 78 8.10 1.23 -15.99
C VAL A 78 7.31 0.22 -15.17
N PHE A 79 7.44 -1.08 -15.49
CA PHE A 79 6.81 -2.16 -14.74
C PHE A 79 7.23 -2.14 -13.26
N LEU A 80 8.54 -2.09 -12.97
CA LEU A 80 9.05 -2.07 -11.60
C LEU A 80 8.56 -0.86 -10.80
N ILE A 81 8.53 0.32 -11.41
CA ILE A 81 8.01 1.53 -10.75
C ILE A 81 6.54 1.35 -10.43
N SER A 82 5.70 1.03 -11.42
CA SER A 82 4.26 0.90 -11.23
C SER A 82 3.92 -0.17 -10.20
N ASN A 83 4.60 -1.31 -10.23
CA ASN A 83 4.41 -2.40 -9.29
C ASN A 83 4.79 -2.00 -7.85
N THR A 84 5.95 -1.37 -7.69
CA THR A 84 6.43 -0.88 -6.39
C THR A 84 5.51 0.19 -5.80
N LEU A 85 5.02 1.13 -6.64
CA LEU A 85 4.07 2.15 -6.19
C LEU A 85 2.73 1.55 -5.71
N ALA A 86 2.24 0.52 -6.40
CA ALA A 86 1.02 -0.20 -6.03
C ALA A 86 1.21 -0.98 -4.71
N LEU A 87 2.35 -1.66 -4.54
CA LEU A 87 2.70 -2.36 -3.30
C LEU A 87 2.77 -1.38 -2.11
N SER A 88 3.55 -0.31 -2.25
CA SER A 88 3.70 0.73 -1.21
C SER A 88 2.37 1.39 -0.84
N SER A 89 1.52 1.70 -1.82
CA SER A 89 0.19 2.27 -1.58
C SER A 89 -0.73 1.32 -0.82
N SER A 90 -0.62 0.01 -1.11
CA SER A 90 -1.44 -1.03 -0.47
C SER A 90 -1.01 -1.27 0.97
N ILE A 91 0.31 -1.36 1.23
CA ILE A 91 0.85 -1.50 2.59
C ILE A 91 0.46 -0.29 3.45
N PHE A 92 0.52 0.92 2.89
CA PHE A 92 0.05 2.11 3.60
C PHE A 92 -1.42 2.00 4.02
N LEU A 93 -2.30 1.56 3.10
CA LEU A 93 -3.72 1.35 3.43
C LEU A 93 -3.90 0.29 4.52
N ILE A 94 -3.16 -0.82 4.45
CA ILE A 94 -3.19 -1.88 5.47
C ILE A 94 -2.80 -1.32 6.84
N ILE A 95 -1.71 -0.55 6.93
CA ILE A 95 -1.25 0.07 8.19
C ILE A 95 -2.28 1.08 8.72
N CYS A 96 -2.83 1.95 7.86
CA CYS A 96 -3.84 2.92 8.27
C CYS A 96 -5.14 2.27 8.78
N LEU A 97 -5.63 1.25 8.07
CA LEU A 97 -6.88 0.57 8.41
C LEU A 97 -6.75 -0.33 9.63
N THR A 98 -5.55 -0.85 9.90
CA THR A 98 -5.28 -1.73 11.06
C THR A 98 -4.84 -0.94 12.29
N TRP A 99 -4.71 0.39 12.19
CA TRP A 99 -4.28 1.23 13.30
C TRP A 99 -5.28 1.16 14.47
N GLY A 100 -4.79 0.89 15.68
CA GLY A 100 -5.61 0.81 16.89
C GLY A 100 -6.16 -0.59 17.22
N PHE A 101 -5.89 -1.62 16.41
CA PHE A 101 -6.21 -3.00 16.73
C PHE A 101 -5.06 -3.69 17.52
N PRO A 102 -5.37 -4.68 18.39
CA PRO A 102 -4.35 -5.36 19.19
C PRO A 102 -3.29 -6.10 18.36
N PHE A 103 -3.62 -6.50 17.12
CA PHE A 103 -2.72 -7.21 16.20
C PHE A 103 -1.91 -6.28 15.27
N PHE A 104 -1.93 -4.97 15.52
CA PHE A 104 -1.25 -3.99 14.69
C PHE A 104 0.26 -4.25 14.56
N LEU A 105 0.95 -4.58 15.65
CA LEU A 105 2.39 -4.83 15.64
C LEU A 105 2.76 -6.04 14.78
N GLU A 106 1.96 -7.10 14.84
CA GLU A 106 2.15 -8.30 14.02
C GLU A 106 2.06 -7.96 12.53
N VAL A 107 1.06 -7.16 12.16
CA VAL A 107 0.85 -6.69 10.78
C VAL A 107 1.99 -5.77 10.32
N VAL A 108 2.52 -4.92 11.19
CA VAL A 108 3.69 -4.08 10.88
C VAL A 108 4.93 -4.95 10.68
N ILE A 109 5.20 -5.91 11.56
CA ILE A 109 6.35 -6.82 11.43
C ILE A 109 6.25 -7.63 10.13
N ALA A 110 5.07 -8.17 9.82
CA ALA A 110 4.82 -8.91 8.59
C ALA A 110 5.02 -8.04 7.33
N THR A 111 4.48 -6.82 7.32
CA THR A 111 4.61 -5.91 6.17
C THR A 111 6.05 -5.40 6.00
N VAL A 112 6.79 -5.15 7.09
CA VAL A 112 8.23 -4.81 7.03
C VAL A 112 9.04 -5.97 6.46
N SER A 113 8.81 -7.19 6.96
CA SER A 113 9.46 -8.40 6.43
C SER A 113 9.18 -8.57 4.93
N MET A 114 7.93 -8.41 4.51
CA MET A 114 7.51 -8.49 3.11
C MET A 114 8.22 -7.45 2.23
N VAL A 115 8.33 -6.19 2.68
CA VAL A 115 9.07 -5.14 1.93
C VAL A 115 10.55 -5.49 1.80
N MET A 116 11.16 -6.03 2.85
CA MET A 116 12.56 -6.47 2.82
C MET A 116 12.77 -7.59 1.80
N THR A 117 11.91 -8.61 1.80
CA THR A 117 11.99 -9.72 0.82
C THR A 117 11.73 -9.24 -0.61
N TYR A 118 10.78 -8.33 -0.80
CA TYR A 118 10.52 -7.71 -2.11
C TYR A 118 11.77 -6.95 -2.60
N GLY A 119 12.35 -6.10 -1.75
CA GLY A 119 13.56 -5.35 -2.09
C GLY A 119 14.75 -6.25 -2.43
N ALA A 120 14.96 -7.33 -1.66
CA ALA A 120 15.99 -8.32 -1.93
C ALA A 120 15.77 -9.03 -3.28
N SER A 121 14.52 -9.36 -3.60
CA SER A 121 14.18 -9.99 -4.87
C SER A 121 14.40 -9.06 -6.05
N ILE A 122 13.93 -7.81 -5.99
CA ILE A 122 14.18 -6.81 -7.05
C ILE A 122 15.68 -6.61 -7.27
N PHE A 123 16.48 -6.60 -6.20
CA PHE A 123 17.93 -6.52 -6.28
C PHE A 123 18.55 -7.74 -6.98
N ALA A 124 18.09 -8.96 -6.65
CA ALA A 124 18.59 -10.19 -7.24
C ALA A 124 18.27 -10.29 -8.75
N ILE A 125 17.09 -9.85 -9.17
CA ILE A 125 16.64 -9.99 -10.56
C ILE A 125 17.10 -8.86 -11.49
N THR A 126 17.61 -7.74 -10.96
CA THR A 126 18.02 -6.58 -11.78
C THR A 126 19.48 -6.74 -12.23
N PRO A 127 19.79 -6.61 -13.54
CA PRO A 127 21.15 -6.77 -14.05
C PRO A 127 22.14 -5.76 -13.44
N GLN A 128 23.33 -6.25 -13.08
CA GLN A 128 24.37 -5.49 -12.37
C GLN A 128 25.17 -4.55 -13.29
N GLU A 129 24.67 -3.32 -13.51
CA GLU A 129 25.45 -2.17 -14.05
C GLU A 129 25.22 -0.93 -13.15
N PRO A 130 26.16 0.04 -13.06
CA PRO A 130 26.69 0.60 -11.81
C PRO A 130 25.62 0.81 -10.71
N LYS A 131 25.81 0.01 -9.66
CA LYS A 131 24.84 -0.37 -8.61
C LYS A 131 24.21 0.77 -7.79
N THR A 132 24.72 1.99 -7.90
CA THR A 132 24.39 3.08 -6.97
C THR A 132 23.16 3.91 -7.40
N VAL A 133 22.92 4.10 -8.70
CA VAL A 133 21.83 4.98 -9.16
C VAL A 133 20.48 4.28 -9.17
N LYS A 134 20.41 3.03 -9.63
CA LYS A 134 19.15 2.26 -9.73
C LYS A 134 18.56 1.93 -8.35
N PHE A 135 19.40 1.60 -7.38
CA PHE A 135 19.00 1.36 -5.98
C PHE A 135 18.47 2.63 -5.29
N ARG A 136 19.09 3.79 -5.56
CA ARG A 136 18.64 5.09 -5.04
C ARG A 136 17.27 5.48 -5.61
N TYR A 137 17.01 5.22 -6.88
CA TYR A 137 15.69 5.40 -7.49
C TYR A 137 14.64 4.41 -6.96
N LEU A 138 15.02 3.15 -6.68
CA LEU A 138 14.11 2.16 -6.09
C LEU A 138 13.68 2.57 -4.67
N LEU A 139 14.63 3.01 -3.83
CA LEU A 139 14.37 3.56 -2.49
C LEU A 139 13.50 4.82 -2.54
N LEU A 140 13.79 5.74 -3.47
CA LEU A 140 12.96 6.93 -3.69
C LEU A 140 11.53 6.53 -4.09
N THR A 141 11.37 5.57 -5.00
CA THR A 141 10.05 5.12 -5.48
C THR A 141 9.24 4.43 -4.37
N ALA A 142 9.88 3.63 -3.51
CA ALA A 142 9.22 3.01 -2.36
C ALA A 142 8.74 4.04 -1.32
N ALA A 143 9.48 5.14 -1.16
CA ALA A 143 9.14 6.24 -0.25
C ALA A 143 8.12 7.24 -0.84
N VAL A 144 7.91 7.27 -2.16
CA VAL A 144 7.03 8.25 -2.82
C VAL A 144 5.56 8.12 -2.39
N PRO A 145 4.91 6.94 -2.36
CA PRO A 145 3.50 6.86 -1.96
C PRO A 145 3.22 7.28 -0.51
N PRO A 146 4.05 6.88 0.49
CA PRO A 146 3.95 7.43 1.85
C PRO A 146 4.14 8.95 1.88
N VAL A 147 5.17 9.47 1.20
CA VAL A 147 5.48 10.90 1.18
C VAL A 147 4.36 11.71 0.53
N VAL A 148 3.85 11.28 -0.63
CA VAL A 148 2.76 11.97 -1.33
C VAL A 148 1.49 12.02 -0.47
N ARG A 149 1.15 10.95 0.25
CA ARG A 149 -0.04 10.94 1.11
C ARG A 149 0.14 11.74 2.40
N VAL A 150 1.34 11.71 3.01
CA VAL A 150 1.69 12.59 4.13
C VAL A 150 1.61 14.04 3.69
N VAL A 151 2.14 14.38 2.50
CA VAL A 151 2.05 15.72 1.92
C VAL A 151 0.59 16.13 1.69
N ILE A 152 -0.26 15.26 1.13
CA ILE A 152 -1.69 15.56 0.94
C ILE A 152 -2.39 15.82 2.29
N GLN A 153 -2.12 15.00 3.31
CA GLN A 153 -2.70 15.18 4.65
C GLN A 153 -2.22 16.48 5.32
N ILE A 154 -0.92 16.79 5.23
CA ILE A 154 -0.35 18.04 5.72
C ILE A 154 -0.95 19.24 4.97
N CYS A 155 -1.05 19.18 3.64
CA CYS A 155 -1.65 20.24 2.84
C CYS A 155 -3.11 20.49 3.22
N LYS A 156 -3.91 19.42 3.41
CA LYS A 156 -5.30 19.54 3.87
C LYS A 156 -5.39 20.17 5.26
N TYR A 157 -4.54 19.74 6.19
CA TYR A 157 -4.46 20.30 7.54
C TYR A 157 -4.05 21.78 7.54
N VAL A 158 -3.07 22.17 6.71
CA VAL A 158 -2.62 23.56 6.60
C VAL A 158 -3.72 24.43 6.00
N MET A 159 -4.41 23.98 4.95
CA MET A 159 -5.51 24.75 4.35
C MET A 159 -6.69 24.92 5.31
N SER A 160 -7.07 23.88 6.07
CA SER A 160 -8.15 24.02 7.06
C SER A 160 -7.79 25.04 8.14
N LYS A 161 -6.53 25.02 8.61
CA LYS A 161 -6.04 25.94 9.65
C LYS A 161 -5.86 27.38 9.18
N LEU A 162 -5.61 27.61 7.89
CA LEU A 162 -5.59 28.95 7.30
C LEU A 162 -7.00 29.50 7.07
N SER A 163 -7.95 28.64 6.67
CA SER A 163 -9.36 29.02 6.53
C SER A 163 -10.00 29.40 7.86
N GLU A 164 -9.54 28.83 8.98
CA GLU A 164 -10.01 29.19 10.33
C GLU A 164 -9.42 30.51 10.85
N ARG A 165 -8.22 30.90 10.40
CA ARG A 165 -7.57 32.16 10.80
C ARG A 165 -7.99 33.38 9.97
N GLY A 166 -8.69 33.17 8.87
CA GLY A 166 -9.25 34.22 8.03
C GLY A 166 -10.69 34.63 8.37
N LYS A 167 -11.29 34.04 9.41
CA LYS A 167 -12.55 34.46 10.04
C LYS A 167 -12.26 35.12 11.38
#